data_AF-A0A2D1C2X2-F1
#
_entry.id   AF-A0A2D1C2X2-F1
#
_cell.length_a   1.000
_cell.length_b   1.000
_cell.length_c   1.000
_cell.angle_alpha   90.00
_cell.angle_beta   90.00
_cell.angle_gamma   90.00
#
_symmetry.space_group_name_H-M   'P 1'
#
loop_
_entity.id
_entity.type
_entity.pdbx_description
1 polymer ?
#
loop_
_entity_poly.entity_id
_entity_poly.type
_entity_poly.pdbx_seq_one_letter_code
_entity_poly.pdbx_strand_id
1 'polypeptide(L)'
;MIFFFLFFFCFFLFFLGKQFFKGFNSYFFMNTMKEYECGYGELDSINYSYLYQFYFVSISYMVFDMEIVFFLPIFFSLGFVNYIFLGGMLFLFMLILGLLWEMFYNIF
;
A
#
# COMPACT_ATOMS: atom_id res chain seq x y z
N MET A 1 22.03 -18.21 -0.47
CA MET A 1 21.29 -17.30 0.42
C MET A 1 20.65 -16.16 -0.37
N ILE A 2 21.41 -15.35 -1.12
CA ILE A 2 20.86 -14.26 -1.94
C ILE A 2 19.71 -14.68 -2.87
N PHE A 3 19.79 -15.86 -3.51
CA PHE A 3 18.74 -16.39 -4.38
C PHE A 3 17.40 -16.59 -3.67
N PHE A 4 17.41 -17.05 -2.41
CA PHE A 4 16.18 -17.25 -1.63
C PHE A 4 15.56 -15.90 -1.28
N PHE A 5 16.38 -14.88 -1.00
CA PHE A 5 15.91 -13.52 -0.74
C PHE A 5 15.28 -12.90 -1.98
N LEU A 6 15.93 -13.06 -3.14
CA LEU A 6 15.38 -12.62 -4.43
C LEU A 6 14.06 -13.30 -4.77
N PHE A 7 13.92 -14.59 -4.47
CA PHE A 7 12.67 -15.31 -4.67
C PHE A 7 11.53 -14.72 -3.83
N PHE A 8 11.75 -14.50 -2.52
CA PHE A 8 10.77 -13.86 -1.64
C PHE A 8 10.45 -12.42 -2.05
N PHE A 9 11.46 -11.66 -2.47
CA PHE A 9 11.29 -10.30 -2.96
C PHE A 9 10.46 -10.26 -4.26
N CYS A 10 10.69 -11.19 -5.18
CA CYS A 10 9.91 -11.30 -6.41
C CYS A 10 8.45 -11.69 -6.12
N PHE A 11 8.23 -12.61 -5.17
CA PHE A 11 6.90 -12.95 -4.67
C PHE A 11 6.20 -11.71 -4.09
N PHE A 12 6.89 -10.95 -3.25
CA PHE A 12 6.38 -9.71 -2.68
C PHE A 12 5.94 -8.68 -3.75
N LEU A 13 6.80 -8.43 -4.75
CA LEU A 13 6.47 -7.53 -5.86
C LEU A 13 5.26 -8.00 -6.69
N PHE A 14 5.08 -9.31 -6.86
CA PHE A 14 3.91 -9.87 -7.53
C PHE A 14 2.60 -9.56 -6.78
N PHE A 15 2.61 -9.60 -5.44
CA PHE A 15 1.43 -9.23 -4.63
C PHE A 15 1.12 -7.73 -4.73
N LEU A 16 2.14 -6.87 -4.65
CA LEU A 16 1.96 -5.43 -4.87
C LEU A 16 1.39 -5.12 -6.25
N GLY A 17 1.87 -5.81 -7.30
CA GLY A 17 1.38 -5.65 -8.67
C GLY A 17 -0.12 -5.91 -8.82
N LYS A 18 -0.69 -6.84 -8.05
CA LYS A 18 -2.14 -7.11 -8.05
C LYS A 18 -2.95 -5.95 -7.48
N GLN A 19 -2.41 -5.25 -6.49
CA GLN A 19 -3.06 -4.13 -5.82
C GLN A 19 -3.17 -2.91 -6.74
N PHE A 20 -2.10 -2.59 -7.50
CA PHE A 20 -2.10 -1.49 -8.48
C PHE A 20 -3.00 -1.74 -9.70
N PHE A 21 -3.26 -3.00 -10.07
CA PHE A 21 -4.13 -3.34 -11.22
C PHE A 21 -5.62 -3.14 -10.93
N LYS A 22 -6.01 -2.93 -9.67
CA LYS A 22 -7.37 -2.59 -9.29
C LYS A 22 -7.60 -1.12 -9.62
N GLY A 23 -7.92 -0.87 -10.90
CA GLY A 23 -8.10 0.45 -11.46
C GLY A 23 -9.05 1.32 -10.63
N PHE A 24 -8.73 2.62 -10.57
CA PHE A 24 -9.54 3.68 -9.98
C PHE A 24 -11.00 3.46 -10.35
N ASN A 25 -11.82 3.05 -9.38
CA ASN A 25 -13.24 2.97 -9.60
C ASN A 25 -13.72 4.41 -9.83
N SER A 26 -14.25 4.66 -11.02
CA SER A 26 -14.66 5.95 -11.55
C SER A 26 -15.92 6.46 -10.84
N TYR A 27 -15.90 6.54 -9.52
CA TYR A 27 -16.99 7.10 -8.71
C TYR A 27 -16.59 8.38 -7.99
N PHE A 28 -15.29 8.72 -7.90
CA PHE A 28 -14.83 9.94 -7.22
C PHE A 28 -14.48 11.12 -8.14
N PHE A 29 -14.36 10.91 -9.45
CA PHE A 29 -14.07 12.01 -10.40
C PHE A 29 -15.32 12.65 -11.02
N MET A 30 -16.52 12.36 -10.51
CA MET A 30 -17.77 12.91 -11.05
C MET A 30 -18.22 14.21 -10.39
N ASN A 31 -17.47 14.75 -9.40
CA ASN A 31 -17.80 16.03 -8.75
C ASN A 31 -16.70 17.11 -8.81
N THR A 32 -15.53 16.85 -9.39
CA THR A 32 -14.52 17.90 -9.67
C THR A 32 -14.61 18.48 -11.08
N MET A 33 -15.66 18.12 -11.83
CA MET A 33 -15.99 18.67 -13.16
C MET A 33 -17.36 19.37 -13.19
N LYS A 34 -17.85 19.87 -12.04
CA LYS A 34 -18.94 20.86 -12.03
C LYS A 34 -18.39 22.24 -11.68
N GLU A 35 -17.99 22.88 -12.78
CA GLU A 35 -18.07 24.29 -13.13
C GLU A 35 -18.31 25.32 -12.01
N TYR A 36 -17.39 26.27 -11.94
CA TYR A 36 -17.56 27.71 -11.74
C TYR A 36 -18.83 28.23 -11.02
N GLU A 37 -18.56 28.86 -9.86
CA GLU A 37 -19.20 29.96 -9.10
C GLU A 37 -20.64 30.49 -9.32
N CYS A 38 -21.45 30.02 -10.26
CA CYS A 38 -22.81 30.54 -10.50
C CYS A 38 -23.85 29.42 -10.55
N GLY A 39 -24.14 28.82 -9.39
CA GLY A 39 -25.25 27.89 -9.21
C GLY A 39 -25.35 27.37 -7.78
N TYR A 40 -26.05 28.12 -6.93
CA TYR A 40 -26.27 27.75 -5.52
C TYR A 40 -27.12 26.49 -5.36
N GLY A 41 -26.81 25.73 -4.31
CA GLY A 41 -27.69 24.77 -3.65
C GLY A 41 -27.03 24.23 -2.39
N GLU A 42 -27.51 24.65 -1.23
CA GLU A 42 -27.06 24.16 0.08
C GLU A 42 -27.25 22.64 0.13
N LEU A 43 -26.17 21.91 0.41
CA LEU A 43 -26.26 20.48 0.69
C LEU A 43 -26.53 20.28 2.17
N ASP A 44 -27.81 20.33 2.52
CA ASP A 44 -28.36 19.78 3.76
C ASP A 44 -28.06 18.28 3.85
N SER A 45 -26.92 17.96 4.47
CA SER A 45 -26.64 16.77 5.29
C SER A 45 -25.14 16.45 5.26
N ILE A 46 -24.43 16.94 6.28
CA ILE A 46 -23.03 16.59 6.58
C ILE A 46 -22.96 15.15 7.15
N ASN A 47 -23.65 14.22 6.52
CA ASN A 47 -23.42 12.80 6.73
C ASN A 47 -22.42 12.35 5.66
N TYR A 48 -21.16 12.76 5.83
CA TYR A 48 -20.04 12.18 5.10
C TYR A 48 -19.84 10.73 5.57
N SER A 49 -20.78 9.86 5.21
CA SER A 49 -20.77 8.43 5.51
C SER A 49 -19.79 7.66 4.62
N TYR A 50 -18.74 8.31 4.10
CA TYR A 50 -17.80 7.70 3.15
C TYR A 50 -16.41 8.31 3.23
N LEU A 51 -15.63 7.97 4.27
CA LEU A 51 -14.19 8.31 4.32
C LEU A 51 -13.28 7.25 4.96
N TYR A 52 -13.81 6.17 5.54
CA TYR A 52 -12.95 5.17 6.20
C TYR A 52 -12.00 4.46 5.23
N GLN A 53 -12.47 4.12 4.01
CA GLN A 53 -11.63 3.44 3.01
C GLN A 53 -10.43 4.29 2.59
N PHE A 54 -10.64 5.58 2.30
CA PHE A 54 -9.55 6.50 1.93
C PHE A 54 -8.57 6.77 3.09
N TYR A 55 -9.05 6.75 4.33
CA TYR A 55 -8.19 6.84 5.51
C TYR A 55 -7.29 5.62 5.66
N PHE A 56 -7.83 4.40 5.53
CA PHE A 56 -7.04 3.17 5.62
C PHE A 56 -6.01 3.04 4.50
N VAL A 57 -6.35 3.47 3.27
CA VAL A 57 -5.39 3.53 2.14
C VAL A 57 -4.25 4.51 2.42
N SER A 58 -4.52 5.63 3.11
CA SER A 58 -3.49 6.61 3.46
C SER A 58 -2.53 6.09 4.54
N ILE A 59 -3.06 5.40 5.56
CA ILE A 59 -2.25 4.78 6.61
C ILE A 59 -1.38 3.67 6.03
N SER A 60 -1.94 2.77 5.22
CA SER A 60 -1.19 1.67 4.64
C SER A 60 -0.09 2.17 3.70
N TYR A 61 -0.35 3.21 2.90
CA TYR A 61 0.70 3.86 2.09
C TYR A 61 1.83 4.42 2.97
N MET A 62 1.50 5.10 4.07
CA MET A 62 2.51 5.65 4.98
C MET A 62 3.34 4.56 5.67
N VAL A 63 2.72 3.46 6.08
CA VAL A 63 3.42 2.31 6.68
C VAL A 63 4.32 1.64 5.65
N PHE A 64 3.80 1.37 4.45
CA PHE A 64 4.55 0.70 3.39
C PHE A 64 5.78 1.53 2.93
N ASP A 65 5.65 2.86 2.89
CA ASP A 65 6.78 3.75 2.57
C ASP A 65 7.88 3.69 3.65
N MET A 66 7.51 3.69 4.93
CA MET A 66 8.48 3.50 6.03
C MET A 66 9.17 2.12 5.97
N GLU A 67 8.45 1.08 5.57
CA GLU A 67 9.02 -0.26 5.47
C GLU A 67 10.03 -0.38 4.31
N ILE A 68 9.81 0.30 3.18
CA ILE A 68 10.79 0.39 2.08
C ILE A 68 12.07 1.09 2.54
N VAL A 69 11.95 2.15 3.33
CA VAL A 69 13.12 2.86 3.89
C VAL A 69 13.97 1.92 4.73
N PHE A 70 13.37 1.03 5.52
CA PHE A 70 14.11 0.01 6.27
C PHE A 70 14.63 -1.14 5.41
N PHE A 71 13.95 -1.48 4.32
CA PHE A 71 14.37 -2.54 3.42
C PHE A 71 15.65 -2.19 2.64
N LEU A 72 15.79 -0.94 2.21
CA LEU A 72 16.90 -0.45 1.41
C LEU A 72 18.31 -0.76 2.01
N PRO A 73 18.62 -0.38 3.27
CA PRO A 73 19.92 -0.68 3.87
C PRO A 73 20.16 -2.18 4.07
N ILE A 74 19.10 -2.95 4.33
CA ILE A 74 19.18 -4.42 4.42
C ILE A 74 19.59 -4.99 3.06
N PHE A 75 18.98 -4.52 1.97
CA PHE A 75 19.30 -4.95 0.61
C PHE A 75 20.77 -4.72 0.26
N PHE A 76 21.31 -3.53 0.55
CA PHE A 76 22.71 -3.22 0.27
C PHE A 76 23.70 -4.01 1.15
N SER A 77 23.28 -4.47 2.33
CA SER A 77 24.15 -5.19 3.28
C SER A 77 24.12 -6.72 3.14
N LEU A 78 23.30 -7.27 2.22
CA LEU A 78 23.08 -8.72 2.02
C LEU A 78 24.35 -9.54 1.71
N GLY A 79 25.48 -8.90 1.38
CA GLY A 79 26.76 -9.56 1.09
C GLY A 79 27.70 -9.72 2.29
N PHE A 80 27.46 -9.02 3.41
CA PHE A 80 28.48 -8.87 4.47
C PHE A 80 28.23 -9.68 5.74
N VAL A 81 26.97 -9.94 6.11
CA VAL A 81 26.65 -10.55 7.42
C VAL A 81 25.48 -11.54 7.33
N ASN A 82 25.73 -12.79 7.74
CA ASN A 82 24.72 -13.87 7.74
C ASN A 82 23.54 -13.63 8.71
N TYR A 83 23.72 -12.89 9.80
CA TYR A 83 22.64 -12.57 10.75
C TYR A 83 21.64 -11.56 10.17
N ILE A 84 22.11 -10.61 9.37
CA ILE A 84 21.26 -9.61 8.72
C ILE A 84 20.34 -10.28 7.69
N PHE A 85 20.80 -11.37 7.07
CA PHE A 85 20.01 -12.17 6.15
C PHE A 85 18.75 -12.76 6.82
N LEU A 86 18.90 -13.31 8.04
CA LEU A 86 17.77 -13.84 8.82
C LEU A 86 16.78 -12.74 9.22
N GLY A 87 17.29 -11.58 9.64
CA GLY A 87 16.47 -10.40 9.94
C GLY A 87 15.70 -9.90 8.71
N GLY A 88 16.37 -9.80 7.56
CA GLY A 88 15.74 -9.39 6.30
C GLY A 88 14.67 -10.36 5.81
N MET A 89 14.85 -11.66 6.03
CA MET A 89 13.83 -12.67 5.72
C MET A 89 12.58 -12.57 6.58
N LEU A 90 12.78 -12.42 7.89
CA LEU A 90 11.66 -12.21 8.82
C LEU A 90 10.92 -10.91 8.52
N PHE A 91 11.66 -9.86 8.17
CA PHE A 91 11.09 -8.57 7.77
C PHE A 91 10.24 -8.70 6.50
N LEU A 92 10.76 -9.33 5.44
CA LEU A 92 9.98 -9.61 4.22
C LEU A 92 8.75 -10.48 4.47
N PHE A 93 8.84 -11.43 5.40
CA PHE A 93 7.71 -12.27 5.75
C PHE A 93 6.58 -11.47 6.43
N MET A 94 6.92 -10.56 7.34
CA MET A 94 5.94 -9.67 7.97
C MET A 94 5.26 -8.74 6.96
N LEU A 95 6.04 -8.23 6.01
CA LEU A 95 5.54 -7.43 4.88
C LEU A 95 4.50 -8.18 4.03
N ILE A 96 4.79 -9.44 3.68
CA ILE A 96 3.84 -10.27 2.92
C ILE A 96 2.56 -10.53 3.73
N LEU A 97 2.68 -10.79 5.04
CA LEU A 97 1.51 -10.98 5.91
C LEU A 97 0.62 -9.74 5.99
N GLY A 98 1.21 -8.55 6.12
CA GLY A 98 0.48 -7.28 6.11
C GLY A 98 -0.33 -7.09 4.83
N LEU A 99 0.31 -7.26 3.67
CA LEU A 99 -0.35 -7.16 2.37
C LEU A 99 -1.45 -8.22 2.17
N LEU A 100 -1.20 -9.45 2.60
CA LEU A 100 -2.21 -10.52 2.52
C LEU A 100 -3.43 -10.21 3.37
N TRP A 101 -3.22 -9.63 4.56
CA TRP A 101 -4.30 -9.20 5.44
C TRP A 101 -5.14 -8.12 4.75
N GLU A 102 -4.51 -7.05 4.26
CA GLU A 102 -5.21 -5.98 3.54
C GLU A 102 -6.01 -6.49 2.34
N MET A 103 -5.45 -7.44 1.59
CA MET A 103 -6.11 -8.07 0.45
C MET A 103 -7.30 -8.95 0.88
N PHE A 104 -7.18 -9.73 1.96
CA PHE A 104 -8.27 -10.59 2.45
C PHE A 104 -9.46 -9.76 2.94
N TYR A 105 -9.20 -8.63 3.59
CA TYR A 105 -10.25 -7.73 4.08
C TYR A 105 -10.80 -6.77 3.01
N ASN A 106 -10.35 -6.86 1.75
CA ASN A 106 -10.79 -6.01 0.63
C ASN A 106 -10.77 -4.51 0.96
N ILE A 107 -9.74 -4.06 1.70
CA ILE A 107 -9.56 -2.65 2.06
C ILE A 107 -9.13 -1.83 0.83
N PHE A 108 -8.49 -2.49 -0.14
CA PHE A 108 -8.21 -2.02 -1.50
C PHE A 108 -9.20 -2.66 -2.46
#